data_AF-A0A3C1KV18-F1
#
_entry.id   AF-A0A3C1KV18-F1
#
_cell.length_a   1.000
_cell.length_b   1.000
_cell.length_c   1.000
_cell.angle_alpha   90.00
_cell.angle_beta   90.00
_cell.angle_gamma   90.00
#
_symmetry.space_group_name_H-M   'P 1'
#
loop_
_entity.id
_entity.type
_entity.pdbx_description
1 polymer ?
#
loop_
_entity_poly.entity_id
_entity_poly.type
_entity_poly.pdbx_seq_one_letter_code
_entity_poly.pdbx_strand_id
1 'polypeptide(L)'
;MSTGRLSHWIWVWLGLVLCGCVAVPSLELNEPSPLQIGESRQVTLEALRMDVSGYEQVLTRADLLTLPAETRQGIWLYDLDLRGVAGQQRLMDHALTSIQGSVLTDPTLGAAERNMIRLLNMTPANADLRGTPMNELLSLAPQIGFAAAEVLAASLDIEVDEPFLASNALSDALVEGIISSHPNTQTRPI
;
A
#
# COMPACT_ATOMS: atom_id res chain seq x y z
N MET A 1 -64.17 -47.76 -24.51
CA MET A 1 -62.78 -47.54 -24.95
C MET A 1 -62.45 -46.08 -24.66
N SER A 2 -61.53 -45.87 -23.71
CA SER A 2 -61.13 -44.62 -23.02
C SER A 2 -60.88 -43.45 -23.98
N THR A 3 -61.52 -42.26 -23.95
CA THR A 3 -61.64 -41.15 -22.95
C THR A 3 -60.34 -40.54 -22.42
N GLY A 4 -60.21 -39.22 -22.58
CA GLY A 4 -59.18 -38.34 -21.96
C GLY A 4 -59.00 -37.05 -22.78
N ARG A 5 -60.01 -36.18 -22.95
CA ARG A 5 -60.54 -35.14 -22.03
C ARG A 5 -59.71 -33.84 -22.05
N LEU A 6 -60.34 -32.81 -22.62
CA LEU A 6 -59.95 -31.40 -22.70
C LEU A 6 -59.92 -30.70 -21.33
N SER A 7 -59.18 -29.58 -21.29
CA SER A 7 -59.49 -28.30 -20.60
C SER A 7 -59.10 -28.12 -19.12
N HIS A 8 -58.29 -27.07 -18.87
CA HIS A 8 -58.53 -25.90 -17.98
C HIS A 8 -57.17 -25.33 -17.50
N TRP A 9 -56.67 -24.23 -18.10
CA TRP A 9 -56.71 -22.86 -17.54
C TRP A 9 -56.19 -22.75 -16.09
N ILE A 10 -55.06 -22.05 -15.90
CA ILE A 10 -54.90 -20.85 -15.06
C ILE A 10 -53.42 -20.46 -14.96
N TRP A 11 -53.16 -19.18 -15.24
CA TRP A 11 -51.91 -18.48 -15.08
C TRP A 11 -51.50 -18.37 -13.59
N VAL A 12 -50.25 -18.68 -13.25
CA VAL A 12 -49.55 -18.03 -12.13
C VAL A 12 -48.10 -17.78 -12.54
N TRP A 13 -47.81 -16.50 -12.76
CA TRP A 13 -46.50 -15.89 -12.64
C TRP A 13 -45.89 -16.19 -11.26
N LEU A 14 -44.67 -16.70 -11.19
CA LEU A 14 -43.75 -16.34 -10.11
C LEU A 14 -42.30 -16.63 -10.54
N GLY A 15 -41.56 -15.56 -10.82
CA GLY A 15 -40.12 -15.65 -11.01
C GLY A 15 -39.43 -16.11 -9.73
N LEU A 16 -38.49 -17.03 -9.88
CA LEU A 16 -37.59 -17.43 -8.81
C LEU A 16 -36.17 -17.01 -9.19
N VAL A 17 -35.74 -15.92 -8.57
CA VAL A 17 -34.35 -15.47 -8.49
C VAL A 17 -33.56 -16.55 -7.74
N LEU A 18 -32.67 -17.27 -8.44
CA LEU A 18 -31.72 -18.19 -7.83
C LEU A 18 -30.61 -17.38 -7.18
N CYS A 19 -30.81 -17.11 -5.89
CA CYS A 19 -29.78 -16.71 -4.95
C CYS A 19 -28.84 -17.90 -4.75
N GLY A 20 -27.57 -17.75 -5.13
CA GLY A 20 -26.53 -18.75 -4.91
C GLY A 20 -26.16 -18.85 -3.44
N CYS A 21 -26.93 -19.62 -2.66
CA CYS A 21 -26.52 -20.08 -1.34
C CYS A 21 -25.74 -21.38 -1.53
N VAL A 22 -24.40 -21.28 -1.54
CA VAL A 22 -23.53 -22.45 -1.37
C VAL A 22 -23.82 -23.04 0.01
N ALA A 23 -24.37 -24.26 0.03
CA ALA A 23 -24.62 -25.00 1.25
C ALA A 23 -23.28 -25.29 1.95
N VAL A 24 -23.15 -24.82 3.19
CA VAL A 24 -22.04 -25.17 4.08
C VAL A 24 -22.17 -26.66 4.43
N PRO A 25 -21.18 -27.52 4.15
CA PRO A 25 -21.24 -28.92 4.55
C PRO A 25 -21.18 -29.01 6.08
N SER A 26 -22.22 -29.59 6.68
CA SER A 26 -22.24 -29.97 8.09
C SER A 26 -21.27 -31.13 8.31
N LEU A 27 -20.18 -30.87 9.04
CA LEU A 27 -19.26 -31.89 9.51
C LEU A 27 -19.93 -32.64 10.67
N GLU A 28 -20.43 -33.85 10.41
CA GLU A 28 -20.83 -34.78 11.46
C GLU A 28 -19.56 -35.22 12.22
N LEU A 29 -19.37 -34.66 13.41
CA LEU A 29 -18.40 -35.15 14.38
C LEU A 29 -18.88 -36.51 14.88
N ASN A 30 -18.32 -37.59 14.33
CA ASN A 30 -18.54 -38.93 14.82
C ASN A 30 -17.83 -39.08 16.18
N GLU A 31 -18.55 -38.90 17.29
CA GLU A 31 -17.98 -39.10 18.61
C GLU A 31 -17.62 -40.58 18.81
N PRO A 32 -16.35 -40.90 19.15
CA PRO A 32 -15.95 -42.28 19.31
C PRO A 32 -16.67 -42.90 20.51
N SER A 33 -17.28 -44.08 20.29
CA SER A 33 -17.92 -44.85 21.37
C SER A 33 -16.93 -45.13 22.51
N PRO A 34 -17.36 -45.06 23.79
CA PRO A 34 -16.47 -45.20 24.93
C PRO A 34 -15.85 -46.60 25.01
N LEU A 35 -14.53 -46.64 25.24
CA LEU A 35 -13.75 -47.88 25.45
C LEU A 35 -14.04 -48.49 26.83
N GLN A 36 -14.10 -49.81 26.91
CA GLN A 36 -14.18 -50.53 28.19
C GLN A 36 -12.79 -50.74 28.80
N ILE A 37 -12.75 -50.90 30.13
CA ILE A 37 -11.49 -51.02 30.89
C ILE A 37 -10.76 -52.30 30.49
N GLY A 38 -9.60 -52.15 29.84
CA GLY A 38 -8.75 -53.24 29.36
C GLY A 38 -8.54 -53.26 27.83
N GLU A 39 -9.23 -52.40 27.08
CA GLU A 39 -9.15 -52.36 25.61
C GLU A 39 -8.17 -51.27 25.14
N SER A 40 -7.16 -51.65 24.35
CA SER A 40 -6.20 -50.72 23.75
C SER A 40 -6.55 -50.47 22.28
N ARG A 41 -6.82 -49.20 21.92
CA ARG A 41 -6.98 -48.78 20.52
C ARG A 41 -5.74 -47.98 20.08
N GLN A 42 -5.29 -48.26 18.86
CA GLN A 42 -4.27 -47.45 18.20
C GLN A 42 -4.96 -46.22 17.58
N VAL A 43 -4.59 -45.03 18.02
CA VAL A 43 -5.12 -43.76 17.52
C VAL A 43 -4.03 -43.09 16.69
N THR A 44 -4.31 -42.85 15.41
CA THR A 44 -3.41 -42.08 14.52
C THR A 44 -3.78 -40.60 14.63
N LEU A 45 -2.84 -39.78 15.09
CA LEU A 45 -3.03 -38.34 15.22
C LEU A 45 -2.79 -37.66 13.86
N GLU A 46 -3.87 -37.42 13.11
CA GLU A 46 -3.82 -36.63 11.86
C GLU A 46 -4.38 -35.22 12.10
N ALA A 47 -3.58 -34.36 12.73
CA ALA A 47 -3.64 -32.89 12.59
C ALA A 47 -2.67 -32.23 13.59
N LEU A 48 -1.44 -31.93 13.14
CA LEU A 48 -0.49 -31.12 13.91
C LEU A 48 -0.65 -29.64 13.52
N ARG A 49 -1.84 -29.07 13.71
CA ARG A 49 -2.04 -27.62 13.51
C ARG A 49 -2.03 -26.94 14.87
N MET A 50 -0.86 -26.41 15.24
CA MET A 50 -0.74 -25.52 16.39
C MET A 50 -1.14 -24.11 15.94
N ASP A 51 -2.34 -23.67 16.31
CA ASP A 51 -2.78 -22.30 16.13
C ASP A 51 -2.36 -21.51 17.38
N VAL A 52 -1.14 -20.96 17.36
CA VAL A 52 -0.61 -20.16 18.48
C VAL A 52 -0.93 -18.70 18.19
N SER A 53 -1.88 -18.14 18.93
CA SER A 53 -2.19 -16.70 18.91
C SER A 53 -1.35 -15.97 19.96
N GLY A 54 -0.70 -14.86 19.58
CA GLY A 54 0.07 -14.03 20.51
C GLY A 54 1.49 -14.52 20.84
N TYR A 55 2.13 -15.28 19.93
CA TYR A 55 3.54 -15.67 20.10
C TYR A 55 4.46 -14.46 19.87
N GLU A 56 5.03 -13.92 20.95
CA GLU A 56 6.06 -12.89 20.91
C GLU A 56 7.41 -13.52 21.22
N GLN A 57 8.28 -13.64 20.22
CA GLN A 57 9.63 -14.19 20.37
C GLN A 57 10.67 -13.09 20.15
N VAL A 58 11.46 -12.83 21.18
CA VAL A 58 12.63 -11.95 21.08
C VAL A 58 13.79 -12.77 20.53
N LEU A 59 14.09 -12.59 19.24
CA LEU A 59 15.21 -13.24 18.57
C LEU A 59 16.50 -12.45 18.83
N THR A 60 17.55 -13.12 19.28
CA THR A 60 18.87 -12.50 19.40
C THR A 60 19.59 -12.51 18.05
N ARG A 61 20.63 -11.68 17.89
CA ARG A 61 21.42 -11.62 16.65
C ARG A 61 22.02 -12.98 16.27
N ALA A 62 22.40 -13.78 17.26
CA ALA A 62 22.93 -15.13 17.02
C ALA A 62 21.85 -16.05 16.41
N ASP A 63 20.62 -15.97 16.92
CA ASP A 63 19.50 -16.78 16.45
C ASP A 63 19.13 -16.42 15.00
N LEU A 64 19.14 -15.13 14.66
CA LEU A 64 18.88 -14.66 13.29
C LEU A 64 19.90 -15.20 12.28
N LEU A 65 21.16 -15.40 12.69
CA LEU A 65 22.20 -15.97 11.82
C LEU A 65 22.02 -17.47 11.62
N THR A 66 21.34 -18.17 12.53
CA THR A 66 21.07 -19.61 12.39
C THR A 66 19.86 -19.92 11.50
N LEU A 67 19.05 -18.92 11.16
CA LEU A 67 17.90 -19.10 10.29
C LEU A 67 18.31 -19.53 8.87
N PRO A 68 17.47 -20.33 8.16
CA PRO A 68 17.70 -20.70 6.77
C PRO A 68 17.92 -19.46 5.89
N ALA A 69 18.81 -19.59 4.90
CA ALA A 69 19.20 -18.46 4.05
C ALA A 69 18.00 -17.80 3.35
N GLU A 70 17.02 -18.58 2.90
CA GLU A 70 15.78 -18.07 2.31
C GLU A 70 14.93 -17.28 3.31
N THR A 71 14.78 -17.78 4.54
CA THR A 71 14.05 -17.07 5.60
C THR A 71 14.76 -15.79 6.01
N ARG A 72 16.09 -15.78 6.07
CA ARG A 72 16.87 -14.55 6.30
C ARG A 72 16.61 -13.57 5.16
N GLN A 73 16.76 -13.97 3.91
CA GLN A 73 16.48 -13.09 2.77
C GLN A 73 15.03 -12.56 2.75
N GLY A 74 14.05 -13.36 3.18
CA GLY A 74 12.65 -12.95 3.31
C GLY A 74 12.38 -11.99 4.47
N ILE A 75 13.05 -12.14 5.61
CA ILE A 75 13.01 -11.16 6.72
C ILE A 75 13.67 -9.86 6.28
N TRP A 76 14.77 -9.96 5.53
CA TRP A 76 15.47 -8.83 4.92
C TRP A 76 14.71 -8.23 3.73
N LEU A 77 13.65 -8.86 3.20
CA LEU A 77 12.75 -8.25 2.20
C LEU A 77 11.90 -7.12 2.83
N TYR A 78 11.79 -7.10 4.16
CA TYR A 78 11.27 -5.98 4.94
C TYR A 78 12.35 -4.98 5.37
N ASP A 79 13.62 -5.22 5.01
CA ASP A 79 14.63 -4.16 5.10
C ASP A 79 14.20 -3.09 4.11
N LEU A 80 14.02 -1.88 4.64
CA LEU A 80 13.46 -0.74 3.96
C LEU A 80 14.33 -0.49 2.71
N ASP A 81 13.89 -0.93 1.52
CA ASP A 81 14.69 -0.78 0.31
C ASP A 81 14.70 0.70 -0.10
N LEU A 82 15.66 1.42 0.47
CA LEU A 82 15.89 2.83 0.25
C LEU A 82 16.57 3.08 -1.10
N ARG A 83 17.42 2.14 -1.56
CA ARG A 83 18.22 2.31 -2.79
C ARG A 83 17.49 1.81 -4.04
N GLY A 84 16.49 0.96 -3.87
CA GLY A 84 15.70 0.36 -4.95
C GLY A 84 16.45 -0.78 -5.61
N VAL A 85 15.91 -1.99 -5.53
CA VAL A 85 16.30 -3.15 -6.32
C VAL A 85 15.56 -3.08 -7.66
N ALA A 86 16.25 -3.44 -8.75
CA ALA A 86 15.69 -3.41 -10.09
C ALA A 86 14.35 -4.18 -10.15
N GLY A 87 13.26 -3.47 -10.45
CA GLY A 87 11.90 -4.02 -10.55
C GLY A 87 11.00 -3.82 -9.34
N GLN A 88 11.46 -3.16 -8.27
CA GLN A 88 10.65 -2.82 -7.08
C GLN A 88 10.52 -1.30 -6.92
N GLN A 89 9.35 -0.82 -6.44
CA GLN A 89 9.18 0.58 -6.10
C GLN A 89 9.90 0.89 -4.79
N ARG A 90 10.70 1.97 -4.77
CA ARG A 90 11.37 2.43 -3.56
C ARG A 90 10.34 2.91 -2.55
N LEU A 91 10.61 2.65 -1.28
CA LEU A 91 9.70 3.06 -0.22
C LEU A 91 9.57 4.59 -0.13
N MET A 92 10.63 5.33 -0.45
CA MET A 92 10.59 6.79 -0.45
C MET A 92 9.68 7.34 -1.56
N ASP A 93 9.71 6.74 -2.75
CA ASP A 93 8.82 7.15 -3.86
C ASP A 93 7.35 6.92 -3.50
N HIS A 94 7.05 5.78 -2.87
CA HIS A 94 5.70 5.48 -2.40
C HIS A 94 5.27 6.43 -1.26
N ALA A 95 6.17 6.73 -0.32
CA ALA A 95 5.88 7.65 0.77
C ALA A 95 5.57 9.07 0.26
N LEU A 96 6.42 9.62 -0.62
CA LEU A 96 6.22 10.96 -1.17
C LEU A 96 4.95 11.07 -2.01
N THR A 97 4.66 10.07 -2.86
CA THR A 97 3.41 10.04 -3.64
C THR A 97 2.17 9.95 -2.75
N SER A 98 2.23 9.18 -1.66
CA SER A 98 1.13 9.14 -0.67
C SER A 98 0.91 10.48 0.04
N ILE A 99 1.98 11.21 0.36
CA ILE A 99 1.89 12.53 0.99
C ILE A 99 1.32 13.55 0.00
N GLN A 100 1.73 13.49 -1.27
CA GLN A 100 1.21 14.37 -2.32
C GLN A 100 -0.31 14.24 -2.48
N GLY A 101 -0.85 13.02 -2.39
CA GLY A 101 -2.29 12.74 -2.45
C GLY A 101 -3.10 13.14 -1.20
N SER A 102 -2.45 13.65 -0.15
CA SER A 102 -3.13 14.01 1.10
C SER A 102 -3.92 15.31 0.98
N VAL A 103 -5.05 15.38 1.69
CA VAL A 103 -5.96 16.53 1.64
C VAL A 103 -5.46 17.66 2.55
N LEU A 104 -5.11 18.81 1.97
CA LEU A 104 -4.61 19.98 2.71
C LEU A 104 -5.56 20.54 3.78
N THR A 105 -6.86 20.25 3.68
CA THR A 105 -7.90 20.73 4.60
C THR A 105 -8.12 19.82 5.80
N ASP A 106 -7.36 18.74 5.94
CA ASP A 106 -7.46 17.84 7.10
C ASP A 106 -7.08 18.60 8.39
N PRO A 107 -7.98 18.69 9.39
CA PRO A 107 -7.72 19.37 10.65
C PRO A 107 -6.68 18.66 11.53
N THR A 108 -6.36 17.39 11.25
CA THR A 108 -5.36 16.61 11.99
C THR A 108 -3.92 16.95 11.61
N LEU A 109 -3.72 17.57 10.43
CA LEU A 109 -2.40 17.96 9.98
C LEU A 109 -1.88 19.17 10.78
N GLY A 110 -0.60 19.15 11.13
CA GLY A 110 0.09 20.32 11.67
C GLY A 110 0.45 21.34 10.59
N ALA A 111 1.08 22.43 11.00
CA ALA A 111 1.53 23.46 10.06
C ALA A 111 2.69 22.98 9.17
N ALA A 112 3.59 22.18 9.72
CA ALA A 112 4.75 21.66 8.98
C ALA A 112 4.33 20.68 7.88
N GLU A 113 3.38 19.79 8.17
CA GLU A 113 2.84 18.80 7.25
C GLU A 113 2.11 19.49 6.10
N ARG A 114 1.28 20.50 6.40
CA ARG A 114 0.62 21.31 5.36
C ARG A 114 1.61 22.05 4.47
N ASN A 115 2.70 22.56 5.04
CA ASN A 115 3.75 23.21 4.26
C ASN A 115 4.46 22.21 3.35
N MET A 116 4.76 21.00 3.84
CA MET A 116 5.37 19.94 3.02
C MET A 116 4.46 19.56 1.85
N ILE A 117 3.17 19.29 2.10
CA ILE A 117 2.21 18.95 1.04
C ILE A 117 2.09 20.09 0.01
N ARG A 118 2.11 21.35 0.45
CA ARG A 118 2.13 22.51 -0.46
C ARG A 118 3.38 22.55 -1.32
N LEU A 119 4.56 22.35 -0.73
CA LEU A 119 5.84 22.36 -1.46
C LEU A 119 5.91 21.24 -2.49
N LEU A 120 5.44 20.03 -2.14
CA LEU A 120 5.43 18.88 -3.04
C LEU A 120 4.44 19.01 -4.21
N ASN A 121 3.40 19.84 -4.04
CA ASN A 121 2.37 20.09 -5.05
C ASN A 121 2.47 21.51 -5.66
N MET A 122 3.59 22.20 -5.44
CA MET A 122 3.79 23.56 -5.94
C MET A 122 4.22 23.52 -7.40
N THR A 123 3.46 24.21 -8.25
CA THR A 123 3.66 24.31 -9.69
C THR A 123 3.82 25.79 -10.08
N PRO A 124 4.40 26.12 -11.25
CA PRO A 124 4.44 27.49 -11.73
C PRO A 124 3.08 28.20 -11.75
N ALA A 125 1.99 27.48 -12.00
CA ALA A 125 0.63 28.01 -11.97
C ALA A 125 0.14 28.45 -10.58
N ASN A 126 0.53 27.75 -9.51
CA ASN A 126 0.02 28.00 -8.15
C ASN A 126 1.05 28.64 -7.21
N ALA A 127 2.27 28.89 -7.69
CA ALA A 127 3.34 29.50 -6.94
C ALA A 127 3.06 30.97 -6.60
N ASP A 128 3.27 31.34 -5.34
CA ASP A 128 3.24 32.74 -4.91
C ASP A 128 4.65 33.34 -4.94
N LEU A 129 4.89 34.22 -5.92
CA LEU A 129 6.20 34.87 -6.11
C LEU A 129 6.37 36.13 -5.24
N ARG A 130 5.36 36.55 -4.49
CA ARG A 130 5.43 37.76 -3.66
C ARG A 130 6.43 37.58 -2.53
N GLY A 131 7.30 38.57 -2.34
CA GLY A 131 8.37 38.50 -1.33
C GLY A 131 9.54 37.58 -1.69
N THR A 132 9.55 37.00 -2.89
CA THR A 132 10.68 36.25 -3.45
C THR A 132 11.53 37.14 -4.38
N PRO A 133 12.77 36.76 -4.72
CA PRO A 133 13.55 37.47 -5.74
C PRO A 133 12.88 37.50 -7.13
N MET A 134 11.91 36.61 -7.37
CA MET A 134 11.15 36.54 -8.63
C MET A 134 9.91 37.46 -8.63
N ASN A 135 9.70 38.27 -7.59
CA ASN A 135 8.55 39.18 -7.49
C ASN A 135 8.46 40.16 -8.68
N GLU A 136 9.60 40.56 -9.26
CA GLU A 136 9.64 41.45 -10.42
C GLU A 136 8.96 40.84 -11.65
N LEU A 137 8.96 39.49 -11.79
CA LEU A 137 8.27 38.79 -12.88
C LEU A 137 6.78 39.05 -12.88
N LEU A 138 6.15 39.24 -11.72
CA LEU A 138 4.73 39.58 -11.61
C LEU A 138 4.41 40.92 -12.28
N SER A 139 5.38 41.83 -12.33
CA SER A 139 5.23 43.16 -12.94
C SER A 139 5.70 43.19 -14.40
N LEU A 140 6.72 42.41 -14.75
CA LEU A 140 7.35 42.41 -16.07
C LEU A 140 6.66 41.48 -17.07
N ALA A 141 6.24 40.28 -16.66
CA ALA A 141 5.64 39.30 -17.58
C ALA A 141 4.38 39.83 -18.30
N PRO A 142 3.45 40.54 -17.63
CA PRO A 142 2.28 41.09 -18.32
C PRO A 142 2.64 42.15 -19.37
N GLN A 143 3.78 42.84 -19.24
CA GLN A 143 4.21 43.88 -20.18
C GLN A 143 4.71 43.30 -21.51
N ILE A 144 5.21 42.06 -21.48
CA ILE A 144 5.65 41.31 -22.68
C ILE A 144 4.56 40.36 -23.22
N GLY A 145 3.36 40.38 -22.62
CA GLY A 145 2.21 39.61 -23.08
C GLY A 145 2.12 38.16 -22.57
N PHE A 146 2.91 37.80 -21.55
CA PHE A 146 2.92 36.46 -20.96
C PHE A 146 2.45 36.46 -19.51
N ALA A 147 1.94 35.32 -19.03
CA ALA A 147 1.69 35.15 -17.60
C ALA A 147 3.02 34.92 -16.86
N ALA A 148 3.15 35.40 -15.62
CA ALA A 148 4.35 35.17 -14.81
C ALA A 148 4.63 33.66 -14.61
N ALA A 149 3.58 32.84 -14.54
CA ALA A 149 3.69 31.38 -14.49
C ALA A 149 4.33 30.77 -15.74
N GLU A 150 4.02 31.28 -16.94
CA GLU A 150 4.59 30.79 -18.20
C GLU A 150 6.07 31.15 -18.31
N VAL A 151 6.43 32.38 -17.91
CA VAL A 151 7.83 32.82 -17.89
C VAL A 151 8.64 32.00 -16.87
N LEU A 152 8.05 31.72 -15.71
CA LEU A 152 8.69 30.89 -14.69
C LEU A 152 8.88 29.45 -15.16
N ALA A 153 7.85 28.83 -15.74
CA ALA A 153 7.91 27.50 -16.33
C ALA A 153 9.01 27.41 -17.40
N ALA A 154 9.04 28.38 -18.32
CA ALA A 154 10.07 28.46 -19.36
C ALA A 154 11.48 28.66 -18.79
N SER A 155 11.64 29.38 -17.68
CA SER A 155 12.94 29.60 -17.04
C SER A 155 13.50 28.35 -16.35
N LEU A 156 12.61 27.44 -15.95
CA LEU A 156 12.94 26.20 -15.25
C LEU A 156 12.91 24.97 -16.15
N ASP A 157 12.56 25.14 -17.43
CA ASP A 157 12.42 24.07 -18.42
C ASP A 157 11.42 22.98 -18.00
N ILE A 158 10.29 23.41 -17.40
CA ILE A 158 9.19 22.55 -16.94
C ILE A 158 7.85 23.03 -17.49
N GLU A 159 6.81 22.20 -17.44
CA GLU A 159 5.45 22.62 -17.79
C GLU A 159 4.81 23.47 -16.67
N VAL A 160 3.78 24.27 -17.03
CA VAL A 160 3.10 25.19 -16.09
C VAL A 160 2.37 24.45 -14.96
N ASP A 161 1.90 23.23 -15.25
CA ASP A 161 1.20 22.35 -14.31
C ASP A 161 2.14 21.30 -13.69
N GLU A 162 3.41 21.28 -14.06
CA GLU A 162 4.40 20.35 -13.53
C GLU A 162 4.91 20.83 -12.16
N PRO A 163 5.04 19.93 -11.16
CA PRO A 163 5.60 20.29 -9.87
C PRO A 163 7.08 20.67 -10.00
N PHE A 164 7.53 21.68 -9.24
CA PHE A 164 8.94 22.10 -9.24
C PHE A 164 9.91 21.00 -8.79
N LEU A 165 9.44 20.12 -7.90
CA LEU A 165 10.23 19.03 -7.33
C LEU A 165 9.69 17.71 -7.87
N ALA A 166 10.46 17.07 -8.75
CA ALA A 166 10.16 15.72 -9.19
C ALA A 166 10.34 14.74 -8.02
N SER A 167 9.35 13.87 -7.80
CA SER A 167 9.33 12.96 -6.64
C SER A 167 10.55 12.03 -6.60
N ASN A 168 11.06 11.61 -7.75
CA ASN A 168 12.25 10.76 -7.85
C ASN A 168 13.53 11.50 -7.40
N ALA A 169 13.71 12.74 -7.82
CA ALA A 169 14.87 13.55 -7.44
C ALA A 169 14.86 13.86 -5.93
N LEU A 170 13.67 14.09 -5.36
CA LEU A 170 13.53 14.29 -3.92
C LEU A 170 13.80 13.00 -3.14
N SER A 171 13.31 11.86 -3.62
CA SER A 171 13.62 10.55 -3.05
C SER A 171 15.11 10.27 -3.05
N ASP A 172 15.81 10.52 -4.15
CA ASP A 172 17.25 10.33 -4.25
C ASP A 172 18.00 11.19 -3.24
N ALA A 173 17.63 12.47 -3.12
CA ALA A 173 18.25 13.39 -2.16
C ALA A 173 18.00 12.97 -0.70
N LEU A 174 16.79 12.50 -0.38
CA LEU A 174 16.44 12.01 0.96
C LEU A 174 17.18 10.71 1.30
N VAL A 175 17.25 9.78 0.34
CA VAL A 175 17.97 8.52 0.48
C VAL A 175 19.46 8.78 0.69
N GLU A 176 20.07 9.66 -0.11
CA GLU A 176 21.47 10.07 0.07
C GLU A 176 21.69 10.73 1.44
N GLY A 177 20.77 11.59 1.89
CA GLY A 177 20.81 12.17 3.23
C GLY A 177 20.76 11.13 4.34
N ILE A 178 19.87 10.15 4.25
CA ILE A 178 19.71 9.09 5.25
C ILE A 178 20.93 8.15 5.27
N ILE A 179 21.45 7.80 4.09
CA ILE A 179 22.63 6.95 3.95
C ILE A 179 23.88 7.66 4.50
N SER A 180 24.05 8.94 4.15
CA SER A 180 25.20 9.72 4.61
C SER A 180 25.19 9.93 6.13
N SER A 181 24.00 10.06 6.74
CA SER A 181 23.88 10.22 8.20
C SER A 181 23.99 8.91 8.99
N HIS A 182 23.89 7.74 8.34
CA HIS A 182 23.98 6.43 8.99
C HIS A 182 25.05 5.54 8.31
N PRO A 183 26.30 5.55 8.77
CA PRO A 183 27.40 4.81 8.12
C PRO A 183 27.13 3.31 7.92
N ASN A 184 26.34 2.71 8.81
CA ASN A 184 25.98 1.29 8.74
C ASN A 184 25.02 0.94 7.59
N THR A 185 24.38 1.92 6.94
CA THR A 185 23.50 1.71 5.78
C THR A 185 24.25 1.85 4.45
N GLN A 186 25.52 2.28 4.48
CA GLN A 186 26.34 2.44 3.28
C GLN A 186 26.69 1.09 2.63
N THR A 187 26.95 0.07 3.46
CA THR A 187 27.35 -1.27 3.04
C THR A 187 26.34 -2.29 3.53
N ARG A 188 25.85 -3.14 2.63
CA ARG A 188 25.10 -4.34 3.03
C ARG A 188 26.07 -5.27 3.78
N PRO A 189 25.84 -5.58 5.07
CA PRO A 189 26.61 -6.65 5.72
C PRO A 189 26.29 -7.96 5.00
N ILE A 190 27.34 -8.60 4.49
CA ILE A 190 27.32 -9.94 3.88
C ILE A 190 27.02 -11.03 4.91
#